data_AF-A0A015I277-F1
#
_entry.id   AF-A0A015I277-F1
#
_cell.length_a   1.000
_cell.length_b   1.000
_cell.length_c   1.000
_cell.angle_alpha   90.00
_cell.angle_beta   90.00
_cell.angle_gamma   90.00
#
_symmetry.space_group_name_H-M   'P 1'
#
loop_
_entity.id
_entity.type
_entity.pdbx_description
1 polymer ?
#
loop_
_entity_poly.entity_id
_entity_poly.type
_entity_poly.pdbx_seq_one_letter_code
_entity_poly.pdbx_strand_id
1 'polypeptide(L)'
;MDPKENKRSLWKFVYVDEYQLHVTISTIGSTAESAVEVDDKIVYMEDLEKRKQVYGICGECNEPGTGEDWCQPCNAKKFKDKLKNWTSGNKDIDEFIQQSQLNAVHHRKYLEWIPFENFKDITYITRGGFGKIYSAE
;
A
#
# COMPACT_ATOMS: atom_id res chain seq x y z
N MET A 1 19.63 6.20 -27.67
CA MET A 1 18.86 5.25 -26.83
C MET A 1 18.29 6.06 -25.70
N ASP A 2 17.01 6.42 -25.79
CA ASP A 2 16.36 7.37 -24.90
C ASP A 2 16.14 6.79 -23.49
N PRO A 3 16.48 7.54 -22.43
CA PRO A 3 16.23 7.11 -21.07
C PRO A 3 14.78 7.47 -20.69
N LYS A 4 13.96 6.43 -20.44
CA LYS A 4 12.56 6.46 -19.95
C LYS A 4 11.46 6.42 -21.01
N GLU A 5 11.44 5.38 -21.85
CA GLU A 5 10.13 4.80 -22.19
C GLU A 5 9.58 4.18 -20.90
N ASN A 6 8.68 4.90 -20.22
CA ASN A 6 7.93 4.34 -19.12
C ASN A 6 6.98 3.32 -19.76
N LYS A 7 7.41 2.05 -19.81
CA LYS A 7 6.63 0.99 -20.45
C LYS A 7 5.26 0.95 -19.78
N ARG A 8 4.21 0.94 -20.59
CA ARG A 8 2.83 0.91 -20.08
C ARG A 8 2.61 -0.38 -19.29
N SER A 9 2.11 -0.26 -18.06
CA SER A 9 1.71 -1.42 -17.27
C SER A 9 0.64 -2.24 -17.98
N LEU A 10 0.69 -3.55 -17.80
CA LEU A 10 -0.27 -4.51 -18.31
C LEU A 10 -1.18 -4.97 -17.17
N TRP A 11 -1.80 -4.00 -16.49
CA TRP A 11 -2.71 -4.27 -15.39
C TRP A 11 -3.94 -5.05 -15.85
N LYS A 12 -4.46 -5.87 -14.95
CA LYS A 12 -5.69 -6.64 -15.16
C LYS A 12 -6.79 -6.06 -14.27
N PHE A 13 -8.02 -6.10 -14.79
CA PHE A 13 -9.18 -5.75 -14.00
C PHE A 13 -9.37 -6.80 -12.90
N VAL A 14 -9.49 -6.36 -11.66
CA VAL A 14 -9.66 -7.25 -10.51
C VAL A 14 -11.15 -7.40 -10.23
N TYR A 15 -11.67 -8.61 -10.44
CA TYR A 15 -13.04 -8.97 -10.05
C TYR A 15 -13.07 -9.27 -8.55
N VAL A 16 -13.57 -8.32 -7.74
CA VAL A 16 -13.54 -8.40 -6.27
C VAL A 16 -14.39 -9.51 -5.67
N ASP A 17 -15.31 -10.07 -6.45
CA ASP A 17 -16.06 -11.28 -6.14
C ASP A 17 -15.23 -12.56 -6.33
N GLU A 18 -14.21 -12.52 -7.19
CA GLU A 18 -13.31 -13.64 -7.51
C GLU A 18 -11.96 -13.57 -6.80
N TYR A 19 -11.44 -12.38 -6.50
CA TYR A 19 -10.10 -12.21 -5.92
C TYR A 19 -10.04 -11.07 -4.90
N GLN A 20 -9.07 -11.16 -3.99
CA GLN A 20 -8.70 -10.03 -3.14
C GLN A 20 -8.12 -8.88 -3.98
N LEU A 21 -8.26 -7.64 -3.48
CA LEU A 21 -7.69 -6.44 -4.12
C LEU A 21 -6.17 -6.36 -4.04
N HIS A 22 -5.56 -7.16 -3.16
CA HIS A 22 -4.12 -7.21 -2.97
C HIS A 22 -3.68 -8.57 -2.43
N VAL A 23 -2.39 -8.83 -2.53
CA VAL A 23 -1.77 -10.05 -2.01
C VAL A 23 -1.89 -10.16 -0.49
N THR A 24 -1.89 -11.40 -0.01
CA THR A 24 -1.68 -11.75 1.39
C THR A 24 -0.21 -12.11 1.62
N ILE A 25 0.40 -11.57 2.67
CA ILE A 25 1.75 -11.93 3.09
C ILE A 25 1.62 -13.13 4.03
N SER A 26 2.16 -14.29 3.63
CA SER A 26 2.18 -15.47 4.50
C SER A 26 2.97 -15.16 5.77
N THR A 27 2.29 -15.15 6.92
CA THR A 27 2.97 -15.01 8.20
C THR A 27 3.50 -16.40 8.56
N ILE A 28 4.82 -16.60 8.47
CA ILE A 28 5.47 -17.85 8.88
C ILE A 28 5.17 -18.06 10.38
N GLY A 29 4.17 -18.89 10.70
CA GLY A 29 3.75 -19.15 12.08
C GLY A 29 2.29 -19.54 12.32
N SER A 30 1.38 -19.45 11.35
CA SER A 30 0.03 -20.05 11.52
C SER A 30 0.06 -21.55 11.23
N THR A 31 0.69 -22.33 12.10
CA THR A 31 0.30 -23.72 12.32
C THR A 31 -0.98 -23.71 13.15
N ALA A 32 -2.12 -23.55 12.47
CA ALA A 32 -3.33 -24.21 12.91
C ALA A 32 -3.59 -25.29 11.88
N GLU A 33 -3.42 -26.55 12.28
CA GLU A 33 -4.05 -27.68 11.63
C GLU A 33 -5.56 -27.46 11.68
N SER A 34 -6.06 -26.75 10.68
CA SER A 34 -7.45 -26.71 10.30
C SER A 34 -7.40 -26.85 8.80
N ALA A 35 -8.02 -27.90 8.26
CA ALA A 35 -8.32 -27.99 6.86
C ALA A 35 -9.27 -26.82 6.51
N VAL A 36 -8.72 -25.64 6.31
CA VAL A 36 -9.45 -24.49 5.76
C VAL A 36 -9.32 -24.67 4.26
N GLU A 37 -10.45 -24.81 3.58
CA GLU A 37 -10.54 -24.76 2.13
C GLU A 37 -9.60 -23.66 1.62
N VAL A 38 -8.70 -24.01 0.69
CA VAL A 38 -7.87 -23.03 0.00
C VAL A 38 -8.85 -22.12 -0.73
N ASP A 39 -9.23 -21.00 -0.12
CA ASP A 39 -10.12 -20.04 -0.74
C ASP A 39 -9.38 -19.51 -1.98
N ASP A 40 -9.83 -19.94 -3.16
CA ASP A 40 -9.23 -19.61 -4.46
C ASP A 40 -9.13 -18.09 -4.67
N LYS A 41 -9.86 -17.29 -3.89
CA LYS A 41 -9.81 -15.83 -3.89
C LYS A 41 -8.52 -15.25 -3.29
N ILE A 42 -7.83 -16.00 -2.42
CA ILE A 42 -6.60 -15.54 -1.77
C ILE A 42 -5.45 -15.63 -2.77
N VAL A 43 -4.73 -14.52 -2.94
CA VAL A 43 -3.51 -14.45 -3.75
C VAL A 43 -2.34 -14.20 -2.80
N TYR A 44 -1.39 -15.13 -2.73
CA TYR A 44 -0.21 -14.98 -1.88
C TYR A 44 0.88 -14.15 -2.57
N MET A 45 1.70 -13.44 -1.78
CA MET A 45 2.79 -12.62 -2.29
C MET A 45 3.83 -13.45 -3.06
N GLU A 46 4.08 -14.68 -2.62
CA GLU A 46 5.01 -15.63 -3.22
C GLU A 46 4.49 -16.28 -4.51
N ASP A 47 3.19 -16.25 -4.76
CA ASP A 47 2.58 -16.87 -5.95
C ASP A 47 2.64 -15.94 -7.16
N LEU A 48 3.80 -15.94 -7.84
CA LEU A 48 4.08 -15.05 -8.96
C LEU A 48 3.14 -15.27 -10.16
N GLU A 49 2.77 -16.52 -10.44
CA GLU A 49 1.89 -16.85 -11.58
C GLU A 49 0.46 -16.38 -11.30
N LYS A 50 -0.08 -16.64 -10.10
CA LYS A 50 -1.41 -16.17 -9.73
C LYS A 50 -1.45 -14.64 -9.65
N ARG A 51 -0.42 -13.99 -9.09
CA ARG A 51 -0.30 -12.53 -9.12
C ARG A 51 -0.33 -11.96 -10.54
N LYS A 52 0.36 -12.60 -11.48
CA LYS A 52 0.38 -12.18 -12.89
C LYS A 52 -0.98 -12.35 -13.55
N GLN A 53 -1.68 -13.45 -13.25
CA GLN A 53 -3.02 -13.70 -13.75
C GLN A 53 -4.03 -12.67 -13.23
N VAL A 54 -3.98 -12.36 -11.93
CA VAL A 54 -4.98 -11.53 -11.24
C VAL A 54 -4.71 -10.04 -11.40
N TYR A 55 -3.47 -9.61 -11.12
CA TYR A 55 -3.11 -8.17 -11.07
C TYR A 55 -2.42 -7.68 -12.35
N GLY A 56 -1.89 -8.60 -13.17
CA GLY A 56 -1.13 -8.25 -14.35
C GLY A 56 0.34 -7.92 -14.06
N ILE A 57 0.99 -7.23 -15.01
CA ILE A 57 2.43 -6.93 -14.96
C ILE A 57 2.66 -5.43 -14.80
N CYS A 58 3.53 -5.08 -13.85
CA CYS A 58 3.97 -3.71 -13.63
C CYS A 58 4.89 -3.25 -14.76
N GLY A 59 4.59 -2.11 -15.40
CA GLY A 59 5.40 -1.57 -16.49
C GLY A 59 6.74 -0.99 -16.04
N GLU A 60 6.90 -0.66 -14.76
CA GLU A 60 8.13 -0.07 -14.22
C GLU A 60 9.22 -1.11 -13.95
N CYS A 61 8.85 -2.28 -13.39
CA CYS A 61 9.79 -3.34 -13.03
C CYS A 61 9.62 -4.65 -13.81
N ASN A 62 8.55 -4.81 -14.59
CA ASN A 62 8.18 -6.04 -15.30
C ASN A 62 7.88 -7.25 -14.40
N GLU A 63 7.64 -7.03 -13.10
CA GLU A 63 7.18 -8.05 -12.15
C GLU A 63 5.65 -8.07 -12.05
N PRO A 64 5.05 -9.19 -11.58
CA PRO A 64 3.63 -9.25 -11.27
C PRO A 64 3.20 -8.18 -10.27
N GLY A 65 2.00 -7.63 -10.46
CA GLY A 65 1.37 -6.74 -9.49
C GLY A 65 1.22 -7.39 -8.11
N THR A 66 1.04 -6.56 -7.10
CA THR A 66 0.74 -7.00 -5.73
C THR A 66 -0.66 -6.58 -5.29
N GLY A 67 -1.40 -5.88 -6.16
CA GLY A 67 -2.79 -5.48 -5.97
C GLY A 67 -3.33 -4.75 -7.19
N GLU A 68 -4.60 -4.35 -7.13
CA GLU A 68 -5.27 -3.55 -8.15
C GLU A 68 -4.45 -2.29 -8.47
N ASP A 69 -3.94 -2.21 -9.71
CA ASP A 69 -3.06 -1.16 -10.21
C ASP A 69 -1.86 -0.83 -9.30
N TRP A 70 -1.39 -1.82 -8.51
CA TRP A 70 -0.38 -1.61 -7.47
C TRP A 70 0.80 -2.58 -7.59
N CYS A 71 2.01 -2.04 -7.46
CA CYS A 71 3.25 -2.80 -7.36
C CYS A 71 4.01 -2.36 -6.10
N GLN A 72 4.02 -3.20 -5.06
CA GLN A 72 4.64 -2.87 -3.78
C GLN A 72 6.13 -2.49 -3.92
N PRO A 73 6.99 -3.22 -4.68
CA PRO A 73 8.40 -2.84 -4.81
C PRO A 73 8.59 -1.45 -5.44
N CYS A 74 7.83 -1.14 -6.49
CA CYS A 74 7.90 0.16 -7.16
C CYS A 74 7.39 1.30 -6.29
N ASN A 75 6.26 1.10 -5.61
CA ASN A 75 5.70 2.12 -4.72
C ASN A 75 6.57 2.32 -3.48
N ALA A 76 7.13 1.25 -2.88
CA ALA A 76 8.09 1.35 -1.80
C ALA A 76 9.32 2.18 -2.21
N LYS A 77 9.84 1.99 -3.43
CA LYS A 77 10.92 2.82 -3.97
C LYS A 77 10.50 4.29 -4.10
N LYS A 78 9.32 4.57 -4.66
CA LYS A 78 8.79 5.94 -4.76
C LYS A 78 8.61 6.60 -3.40
N PHE A 79 8.16 5.84 -2.39
CA PHE A 79 8.07 6.34 -1.02
C PHE A 79 9.45 6.67 -0.46
N LYS A 80 10.44 5.78 -0.59
CA LYS A 80 11.83 6.04 -0.18
C LYS A 80 12.38 7.35 -0.77
N ASP A 81 12.11 7.61 -2.05
CA ASP A 81 12.55 8.83 -2.71
C ASP A 81 11.87 10.09 -2.16
N LYS A 82 10.60 9.98 -1.72
CA LYS A 82 9.82 11.07 -1.11
C LYS A 82 10.11 11.29 0.38
N LEU A 83 10.74 10.34 1.09
CA LEU A 83 10.99 10.46 2.53
C LEU A 83 11.84 11.67 2.91
N LYS A 84 12.64 12.19 1.98
CA LYS A 84 13.45 13.39 2.20
C LYS A 84 12.65 14.69 2.18
N ASN A 85 11.37 14.64 1.81
CA ASN A 85 10.56 15.82 1.53
C ASN A 85 9.61 16.21 2.67
N TRP A 86 9.50 15.41 3.74
CA TRP A 86 8.64 15.71 4.89
C TRP A 86 9.19 15.10 6.18
N THR A 87 8.82 15.70 7.32
CA THR A 87 8.99 15.15 8.68
C THR A 87 7.87 15.67 9.55
N SER A 88 7.41 14.87 10.50
CA SER A 88 6.47 15.31 11.54
C SER A 88 7.15 16.10 12.66
N GLY A 89 8.49 16.13 12.68
CA GLY A 89 9.27 16.59 13.82
C GLY A 89 9.38 15.54 14.95
N ASN A 90 8.72 14.38 14.81
CA ASN A 90 8.80 13.25 15.74
C ASN A 90 9.34 12.01 15.01
N LYS A 91 10.53 11.55 15.41
CA LYS A 91 11.22 10.43 14.77
C LYS A 91 10.43 9.11 14.84
N ASP A 92 9.75 8.83 15.94
CA ASP A 92 9.01 7.58 16.12
C ASP A 92 7.77 7.55 15.21
N ILE A 93 7.09 8.69 15.07
CA ILE A 93 5.96 8.84 14.13
C ILE A 93 6.45 8.72 12.68
N ASP A 94 7.56 9.39 12.35
CA ASP A 94 8.16 9.34 11.02
C ASP A 94 8.53 7.90 10.64
N GLU A 95 9.21 7.19 11.54
CA GLU A 95 9.61 5.78 11.33
C GLU A 95 8.38 4.88 11.17
N PHE A 96 7.34 5.07 11.97
CA PHE A 96 6.11 4.29 11.85
C PHE A 96 5.39 4.50 10.51
N ILE A 97 5.24 5.76 10.08
CA ILE A 97 4.64 6.09 8.78
C ILE A 97 5.49 5.54 7.64
N GLN A 98 6.82 5.67 7.73
CA GLN A 98 7.76 5.10 6.75
C GLN A 98 7.59 3.59 6.62
N GLN A 99 7.57 2.86 7.73
CA GLN A 99 7.36 1.41 7.71
C GLN A 99 6.00 1.04 7.09
N SER A 100 4.95 1.82 7.38
CA SER A 100 3.64 1.63 6.77
C SER A 100 3.67 1.79 5.24
N GLN A 101 4.33 2.84 4.74
CA GLN A 101 4.48 3.11 3.30
C GLN A 101 5.33 2.07 2.58
N LEU A 102 6.43 1.63 3.19
CA LEU A 102 7.35 0.65 2.61
C LEU A 102 6.71 -0.73 2.46
N ASN A 103 5.83 -1.12 3.37
CA ASN A 103 5.16 -2.41 3.38
C ASN A 103 3.78 -2.40 2.70
N ALA A 104 3.41 -1.28 2.08
CA ALA A 104 2.09 -1.08 1.48
C ALA A 104 1.88 -2.00 0.27
N VAL A 105 0.95 -2.95 0.40
CA VAL A 105 0.53 -3.86 -0.69
C VAL A 105 -0.61 -3.27 -1.54
N HIS A 106 -1.19 -2.14 -1.12
CA HIS A 106 -2.33 -1.51 -1.77
C HIS A 106 -2.42 -0.01 -1.43
N HIS A 107 -3.05 0.79 -2.30
CA HIS A 107 -3.17 2.25 -2.13
C HIS A 107 -3.94 2.67 -0.87
N ARG A 108 -4.75 1.79 -0.29
CA ARG A 108 -5.49 2.02 0.97
C ARG A 108 -4.81 1.45 2.22
N LYS A 109 -3.60 0.91 2.08
CA LYS A 109 -2.90 0.15 3.14
C LYS A 109 -1.60 0.81 3.57
N TYR A 110 -1.57 2.14 3.58
CA TYR A 110 -0.45 2.91 4.12
C TYR A 110 -0.93 4.20 4.80
N LEU A 111 -0.09 4.73 5.68
CA LEU A 111 -0.28 6.04 6.32
C LEU A 111 0.47 7.14 5.57
N GLU A 112 -0.12 8.32 5.54
CA GLU A 112 0.49 9.51 4.94
C GLU A 112 0.58 10.63 5.96
N TRP A 113 1.72 11.31 5.99
CA TRP A 113 1.88 12.52 6.78
C TRP A 113 1.38 13.72 5.97
N ILE A 114 0.42 14.46 6.55
CA ILE A 114 -0.07 15.71 6.00
C ILE A 114 0.37 16.83 6.95
N PRO A 115 1.28 17.73 6.52
CA PRO A 115 1.71 18.88 7.31
C PRO A 115 0.53 19.74 7.74
N PHE A 116 0.58 20.26 8.97
CA PHE A 116 -0.54 21.01 9.54
C PHE A 116 -0.86 22.29 8.75
N GLU A 117 0.18 22.93 8.21
CA GLU A 117 0.11 24.12 7.38
C GLU A 117 -0.65 23.93 6.06
N ASN A 118 -0.88 22.68 5.63
CA ASN A 118 -1.67 22.40 4.43
C ASN A 118 -3.18 22.47 4.68
N PHE A 119 -3.62 22.41 5.94
CA PHE A 119 -5.03 22.46 6.30
C PHE A 119 -5.56 23.90 6.33
N LYS A 120 -6.78 24.09 5.86
CA LYS A 120 -7.52 25.36 5.86
C LYS A 120 -8.79 25.26 6.68
N ASP A 121 -9.39 26.41 6.99
CA ASP A 121 -10.70 26.52 7.63
C ASP A 121 -10.84 25.67 8.92
N ILE A 122 -9.75 25.68 9.70
CA ILE A 122 -9.60 24.84 10.88
C ILE A 122 -10.59 25.27 11.96
N THR A 123 -11.57 24.42 12.24
CA THR A 123 -12.63 24.68 13.21
C THR A 123 -12.57 23.64 14.33
N TYR A 124 -12.58 24.11 15.58
CA TYR A 124 -12.65 23.23 16.74
C TYR A 124 -14.03 22.57 16.83
N ILE A 125 -14.06 21.24 16.95
CA ILE A 125 -15.29 20.46 17.11
C ILE A 125 -15.54 20.17 18.59
N THR A 126 -14.62 19.47 19.24
CA THR A 126 -14.79 19.02 20.63
C THR A 126 -13.48 18.53 21.25
N ARG A 127 -13.49 18.18 22.54
CA ARG A 127 -12.37 17.56 23.26
C ARG A 127 -12.83 16.22 23.82
N GLY A 128 -12.11 15.16 23.47
CA GLY A 128 -12.26 13.82 24.05
C GLY A 128 -11.26 13.58 25.19
N GLY A 129 -11.27 12.35 25.73
CA GLY A 129 -10.37 11.96 26.83
C GLY A 129 -8.87 12.06 26.47
N PHE A 130 -8.51 11.87 25.20
CA PHE A 130 -7.13 11.79 24.74
C PHE A 130 -6.70 12.93 23.80
N GLY A 131 -7.56 13.92 23.55
CA GLY A 131 -7.20 14.99 22.61
C GLY A 131 -8.34 15.94 22.25
N LYS A 132 -8.00 16.93 21.42
CA LYS A 132 -8.94 17.87 20.79
C LYS A 132 -9.19 17.43 19.35
N ILE A 133 -10.41 17.62 18.88
CA ILE A 133 -10.87 17.25 17.54
C ILE A 133 -11.18 18.54 16.78
N TYR A 134 -10.67 18.64 15.57
CA TYR A 134 -10.85 19.78 14.66
C TYR A 134 -11.35 19.26 13.30
N SER A 135 -12.17 20.04 12.59
CA SER A 135 -12.40 19.90 11.15
C SER A 135 -11.46 20.84 10.39
N ALA A 136 -11.08 20.45 9.18
CA ALA A 136 -10.31 21.27 8.25
C ALA A 136 -10.64 20.88 6.80
N GLU A 137 -10.38 21.80 5.87
CA GLU A 137 -10.39 21.59 4.41
C GLU A 137 -8.98 21.40 3.85
#